data_AF-A0A511J577-F1
#
_entry.id   AF-A0A511J577-F1
#
_cell.length_a   1.000
_cell.length_b   1.000
_cell.length_c   1.000
_cell.angle_alpha   90.00
_cell.angle_beta   90.00
_cell.angle_gamma   90.00
#
_symmetry.space_group_name_H-M   'P 1'
#
loop_
_entity.id
_entity.type
_entity.pdbx_description
1 polymer ?
#
loop_
_entity_poly.entity_id
_entity_poly.type
_entity_poly.pdbx_seq_one_letter_code
_entity_poly.pdbx_strand_id
1 'polypeptide(L)'
;MVLTRQEKRERRRRILAIIGDRSVEELSDQELKLVQEIAGTIGADTIDESKPLPNMDLEEFTYEEYERLVELGYAKKSIYRALGISQGKLYRWLEENQPVSKIQQKIDLTEMKTMKLSSDFKLFEFIGISREPSITISKYGLNFSLAAADYLKRVAYVKVYVNEKEKQIAFLSAKKEDNGAVRFFREENSTYKNPIFRNAKFLEKITEMCGFDLENKTYYVNPEVLEDGQGVLLDLEKAEEKERRIFGRGE
;
A
#
# COMPACT_ATOMS: atom_id res chain seq x y z
N MET A 1 18.05 30.16 -26.74
CA MET A 1 18.42 29.10 -25.77
C MET A 1 17.12 28.39 -25.37
N VAL A 2 17.04 27.06 -25.47
CA VAL A 2 15.81 26.31 -25.12
C VAL A 2 15.85 25.99 -23.63
N LEU A 3 14.86 26.49 -22.88
CA LEU A 3 14.77 26.24 -21.43
C LEU A 3 14.40 24.78 -21.14
N THR A 4 15.06 24.20 -20.14
CA THR A 4 14.68 22.90 -19.57
C THR A 4 13.33 22.97 -18.85
N ARG A 5 12.68 21.82 -18.64
CA ARG A 5 11.41 21.73 -17.91
C ARG A 5 11.50 22.30 -16.49
N GLN A 6 12.64 22.12 -15.82
CA GLN A 6 12.85 22.62 -14.46
C GLN A 6 12.93 24.15 -14.42
N GLU A 7 13.66 24.75 -15.37
CA GLU A 7 13.80 26.21 -15.48
C GLU A 7 12.48 26.89 -15.86
N LYS A 8 11.64 26.26 -16.68
CA LYS A 8 10.29 26.77 -17.00
C LYS A 8 9.38 26.75 -15.76
N ARG A 9 9.42 25.66 -14.98
CA ARG A 9 8.67 25.56 -13.71
C ARG A 9 9.11 26.59 -12.67
N GLU A 10 10.40 26.89 -12.59
CA GLU A 10 10.90 27.91 -11.68
C GLU A 10 10.43 29.31 -12.09
N ARG A 11 10.49 29.64 -13.38
CA ARG A 11 9.97 30.91 -13.90
C ARG A 11 8.46 31.06 -13.68
N ARG A 12 7.67 30.00 -13.84
CA ARG A 12 6.23 30.00 -13.50
C ARG A 12 5.98 30.21 -12.00
N ARG A 13 6.81 29.64 -11.13
CA ARG A 13 6.74 29.92 -9.68
C ARG A 13 7.01 31.39 -9.36
N ARG A 14 7.94 32.02 -10.07
CA ARG A 14 8.20 33.47 -9.93
C ARG A 14 6.99 34.30 -10.38
N ILE A 15 6.34 33.94 -11.49
CA ILE A 15 5.10 34.60 -11.93
C ILE A 15 4.01 34.47 -10.86
N LEU A 16 3.78 33.26 -10.34
CA LEU A 16 2.78 33.02 -9.29
C LEU A 16 3.10 33.77 -8.00
N ALA A 17 4.38 33.95 -7.65
CA ALA A 17 4.78 34.74 -6.49
C ALA A 17 4.50 36.24 -6.67
N ILE A 18 4.56 36.77 -7.91
CA ILE A 18 4.22 38.17 -8.21
C ILE A 18 2.70 38.36 -8.18
N ILE A 19 1.93 37.44 -8.77
CA ILE A 19 0.47 37.52 -8.80
C ILE A 19 -0.11 37.30 -7.40
N GLY A 20 0.38 36.30 -6.67
CA GLY A 20 -0.20 35.85 -5.40
C GLY A 20 -1.62 35.35 -5.61
N ASP A 21 -2.53 35.77 -4.72
CA ASP A 21 -3.96 35.44 -4.77
C ASP A 21 -4.80 36.49 -5.52
N ARG A 22 -4.15 37.45 -6.20
CA ARG A 22 -4.79 38.59 -6.88
C ARG A 22 -5.13 38.25 -8.34
N SER A 23 -6.08 38.98 -8.93
CA SER A 23 -6.28 38.96 -10.39
C SER A 23 -5.10 39.65 -11.10
N VAL A 24 -4.81 39.24 -12.34
CA VAL A 24 -3.81 39.91 -13.19
C VAL A 24 -4.18 41.37 -13.48
N GLU A 25 -5.49 41.69 -13.43
CA GLU A 25 -6.04 43.04 -13.60
C GLU A 25 -5.75 43.96 -12.41
N GLU A 26 -5.38 43.39 -11.26
CA GLU A 26 -5.08 44.12 -10.02
C GLU A 26 -3.57 44.39 -9.84
N LEU A 27 -2.75 44.03 -10.84
CA LEU A 27 -1.32 44.28 -10.85
C LEU A 27 -1.01 45.73 -11.23
N SER A 28 0.02 46.30 -10.61
CA SER A 28 0.59 47.55 -11.10
C SER A 28 1.25 47.37 -12.47
N ASP A 29 1.40 48.46 -13.23
CA ASP A 29 2.06 48.44 -14.55
C ASP A 29 3.48 47.84 -14.48
N GLN A 30 4.19 48.04 -13.37
CA GLN A 30 5.52 47.49 -13.15
C GLN A 30 5.47 45.96 -12.92
N GLU A 31 4.53 45.48 -12.09
CA GLU A 31 4.35 44.04 -11.85
C GLU A 31 3.86 43.32 -13.11
N LEU A 32 2.93 43.90 -13.85
CA LEU A 32 2.41 43.34 -15.09
C LEU A 32 3.51 43.21 -16.14
N LYS A 33 4.36 44.23 -16.29
CA LYS A 33 5.50 44.20 -17.21
C LYS A 33 6.50 43.10 -16.83
N LEU A 34 6.80 42.93 -15.55
CA LEU A 34 7.68 41.86 -15.05
C LEU A 34 7.09 40.47 -15.31
N VAL A 35 5.78 40.29 -15.09
CA VAL A 35 5.09 39.02 -15.39
C VAL A 35 5.15 38.71 -16.90
N GLN A 36 4.92 39.70 -17.75
CA GLN A 36 4.96 39.55 -19.21
C GLN A 36 6.38 39.23 -19.72
N GLU A 37 7.41 39.87 -19.18
CA GLU A 37 8.80 39.58 -19.52
C GLU A 37 9.18 38.14 -19.14
N ILE A 38 8.78 37.67 -17.95
CA ILE A 38 9.04 36.28 -17.53
C ILE A 38 8.23 35.31 -18.41
N ALA A 39 6.95 35.60 -18.67
CA ALA A 39 6.09 34.77 -19.51
C ALA A 39 6.61 34.63 -20.95
N GLY A 40 7.11 35.72 -21.54
CA GLY A 40 7.72 35.71 -22.88
C GLY A 40 8.96 34.82 -22.97
N THR A 41 9.65 34.55 -21.86
CA THR A 41 10.76 33.59 -21.82
C THR A 41 10.31 32.14 -21.67
N ILE A 42 9.09 31.89 -21.19
CA ILE A 42 8.53 30.56 -20.99
C ILE A 42 7.85 30.12 -22.30
N GLY A 43 8.62 29.60 -23.25
CA GLY A 43 8.05 28.86 -24.39
C GLY A 43 7.28 27.61 -23.93
N ALA A 44 6.39 27.08 -24.76
CA ALA A 44 5.48 25.97 -24.42
C ALA A 44 6.18 24.73 -23.82
N ASP A 45 5.54 24.02 -22.88
CA ASP A 45 6.17 22.95 -22.09
C ASP A 45 6.40 21.66 -22.86
N THR A 46 5.62 21.45 -23.92
CA THR A 46 5.76 20.32 -24.83
C THR A 46 5.73 20.76 -26.29
N ILE A 47 6.20 19.89 -27.18
CA ILE A 47 6.09 20.13 -28.61
C ILE A 47 4.62 20.25 -29.02
N ASP A 48 3.71 19.54 -28.35
CA ASP A 48 2.27 19.59 -28.60
C ASP A 48 1.68 21.00 -28.38
N GLU A 49 2.20 21.75 -27.41
CA GLU A 49 1.73 23.09 -27.09
C GLU A 49 2.41 24.16 -27.97
N SER A 50 3.66 23.94 -28.36
CA SER A 50 4.42 24.90 -29.19
C SER A 50 4.14 24.75 -30.68
N LYS A 51 3.81 23.53 -31.13
CA LYS A 51 3.51 23.17 -32.51
C LYS A 51 2.38 22.14 -32.51
N PRO A 52 1.12 22.54 -32.30
CA PRO A 52 0.02 21.59 -32.31
C PRO A 52 -0.06 20.87 -33.67
N LEU A 53 -0.33 19.56 -33.62
CA LEU A 53 -0.51 18.77 -34.84
C LEU A 53 -1.75 19.26 -35.60
N PRO A 54 -1.68 19.43 -36.93
CA PRO A 54 -2.86 19.67 -37.74
C PRO A 54 -3.78 18.43 -37.71
N ASN A 55 -5.04 18.59 -38.11
CA ASN A 55 -5.89 17.43 -38.35
C ASN A 55 -5.27 16.54 -39.43
N MET A 56 -5.22 15.24 -39.18
CA MET A 56 -4.64 14.22 -40.04
C MET A 56 -5.71 13.17 -40.36
N ASP A 57 -5.58 12.53 -41.51
CA ASP A 57 -6.45 11.43 -41.89
C ASP A 57 -5.82 10.08 -41.50
N LEU A 58 -6.59 9.21 -40.85
CA LEU A 58 -6.12 7.87 -40.50
C LEU A 58 -5.89 6.99 -41.73
N GLU A 59 -6.64 7.20 -42.81
CA GLU A 59 -6.54 6.38 -44.03
C GLU A 59 -5.22 6.60 -44.77
N GLU A 60 -4.64 7.80 -44.66
CA GLU A 60 -3.36 8.16 -45.26
C GLU A 60 -2.18 8.07 -44.28
N PHE A 61 -2.46 7.91 -42.99
CA PHE A 61 -1.45 7.87 -41.94
C PHE A 61 -0.64 6.57 -41.98
N THR A 62 0.68 6.68 -41.91
CA THR A 62 1.62 5.56 -41.96
C THR A 62 2.33 5.30 -40.63
N TYR A 63 2.88 4.10 -40.44
CA TYR A 63 3.60 3.77 -39.21
C TYR A 63 4.90 4.57 -39.08
N GLU A 64 5.55 4.86 -40.20
CA GLU A 64 6.75 5.70 -40.28
C GLU A 64 6.46 7.14 -39.82
N GLU A 65 5.31 7.70 -40.19
CA GLU A 65 4.87 9.00 -39.71
C GLU A 65 4.55 8.97 -38.22
N TYR A 66 3.91 7.91 -37.73
CA TYR A 66 3.72 7.71 -36.30
C TYR A 66 5.05 7.68 -35.52
N GLU A 67 6.04 6.90 -35.97
CA GLU A 67 7.37 6.86 -35.34
C GLU A 67 8.03 8.22 -35.36
N ARG A 68 8.01 8.91 -36.51
CA ARG A 68 8.56 10.26 -36.64
C ARG A 68 7.93 11.24 -35.64
N LEU A 69 6.61 11.21 -35.45
CA LEU A 69 5.93 12.07 -34.49
C LEU A 69 6.33 11.74 -33.04
N VAL A 70 6.48 10.46 -32.70
CA VAL A 70 6.94 10.04 -31.38
C VAL A 70 8.40 10.47 -31.13
N GLU A 71 9.28 10.33 -32.12
CA GLU A 71 10.68 10.76 -32.06
C GLU A 71 10.82 12.28 -31.92
N LEU A 72 9.95 13.04 -32.59
CA LEU A 72 9.84 14.49 -32.43
C LEU A 72 9.30 14.89 -31.03
N GLY A 73 8.83 13.92 -30.24
CA GLY A 73 8.41 14.11 -28.85
C GLY A 73 6.93 14.42 -28.67
N TYR A 74 6.09 14.21 -29.70
CA TYR A 74 4.66 14.37 -29.57
C TYR A 74 4.08 13.31 -28.65
N ALA A 75 3.18 13.73 -27.77
CA ALA A 75 2.46 12.79 -26.93
C ALA A 75 1.47 11.99 -27.78
N LYS A 76 1.33 10.68 -27.50
CA LYS A 76 0.33 9.82 -28.17
C LYS A 76 -1.08 10.40 -28.13
N LYS A 77 -1.40 11.14 -27.06
CA LYS A 77 -2.68 11.85 -26.93
C LYS A 77 -2.93 12.89 -28.00
N SER A 78 -1.88 13.59 -28.42
CA SER A 78 -1.96 14.62 -29.45
C SER A 78 -2.11 13.99 -30.82
N ILE A 79 -1.45 12.85 -31.04
CA ILE A 79 -1.53 12.08 -32.29
C ILE A 79 -2.95 11.53 -32.49
N TYR A 80 -3.54 10.82 -31.51
CA TYR A 80 -4.91 10.30 -31.71
C TYR A 80 -5.96 11.42 -31.83
N ARG A 81 -5.75 12.56 -31.17
CA ARG A 81 -6.64 13.73 -31.29
C ARG A 81 -6.57 14.36 -32.66
N ALA A 82 -5.36 14.52 -33.19
CA ALA A 82 -5.13 15.05 -34.54
C ALA A 82 -5.71 14.12 -35.62
N LEU A 83 -5.67 12.81 -35.40
CA LEU A 83 -6.32 11.81 -36.26
C LEU A 83 -7.86 11.73 -36.09
N GLY A 84 -8.44 12.47 -35.14
CA GLY A 84 -9.88 12.41 -34.86
C GLY A 84 -10.36 11.05 -34.32
N ILE A 85 -9.48 10.25 -33.72
CA ILE A 85 -9.80 8.90 -33.25
C ILE A 85 -9.61 8.73 -31.74
N SER A 86 -10.18 7.65 -31.19
CA SER A 86 -9.95 7.28 -29.79
C SER A 86 -8.58 6.64 -29.58
N GLN A 87 -8.07 6.72 -28.35
CA GLN A 87 -6.81 6.07 -27.96
C GLN A 87 -6.83 4.56 -28.24
N GLY A 88 -7.95 3.87 -28.00
CA GLY A 88 -8.09 2.44 -28.30
C GLY A 88 -8.06 2.13 -29.79
N LYS A 89 -8.59 3.03 -30.64
CA LYS A 89 -8.50 2.89 -32.10
C LYS A 89 -7.06 3.06 -32.59
N LEU A 90 -6.30 3.99 -32.00
CA LEU A 90 -4.87 4.14 -32.29
C LEU A 90 -4.08 2.88 -31.90
N TYR A 91 -4.34 2.27 -30.74
CA TYR A 91 -3.63 1.04 -30.34
C TYR A 91 -3.88 -0.14 -31.28
N ARG A 92 -5.14 -0.37 -31.68
CA ARG A 92 -5.45 -1.41 -32.67
C ARG A 92 -4.79 -1.16 -34.02
N TRP A 93 -4.84 0.09 -34.49
CA TRP A 93 -4.15 0.47 -35.72
C TRP A 93 -2.63 0.24 -35.62
N LEU A 94 -2.00 0.52 -34.47
CA LEU A 94 -0.58 0.22 -34.26
C LEU A 94 -0.28 -1.28 -34.28
N GLU A 95 -1.15 -2.12 -33.72
CA GLU A 95 -0.99 -3.58 -33.77
C GLU A 95 -1.08 -4.11 -35.21
N GLU A 96 -1.97 -3.53 -36.02
CA GLU A 96 -2.21 -3.91 -37.41
C GLU A 96 -1.12 -3.40 -38.38
N ASN A 97 -0.51 -2.25 -38.09
CA ASN A 97 0.39 -1.55 -39.02
C ASN A 97 1.87 -1.53 -38.57
N GLN A 98 2.20 -2.15 -37.43
CA GLN A 98 3.58 -2.22 -36.97
C GLN A 98 4.42 -3.18 -37.85
N PRO A 99 5.62 -2.76 -38.31
CA PRO A 99 6.51 -3.62 -39.08
C PRO A 99 6.89 -4.89 -38.32
N VAL A 100 6.84 -6.03 -39.00
CA VAL A 100 7.23 -7.35 -38.47
C VAL A 100 8.65 -7.34 -37.88
N SER A 101 9.56 -6.54 -38.46
CA SER A 101 10.94 -6.37 -37.96
C SER A 101 11.01 -5.81 -36.53
N LYS A 102 10.09 -4.89 -36.16
CA LYS A 102 10.02 -4.30 -34.81
C LYS A 102 9.39 -5.26 -33.82
N ILE A 103 8.45 -6.10 -34.26
CA ILE A 103 7.87 -7.18 -33.45
C ILE A 103 8.97 -8.19 -33.12
N GLN A 104 9.76 -8.61 -34.10
CA GLN A 104 10.88 -9.53 -33.91
C GLN A 104 11.95 -8.96 -32.97
N GLN A 105 12.38 -7.71 -33.15
CA GLN A 105 13.33 -7.06 -32.23
C GLN A 105 12.82 -7.00 -30.78
N LYS A 106 11.51 -6.79 -30.59
CA LYS A 106 10.92 -6.77 -29.25
C LYS A 106 10.87 -8.18 -28.64
N ILE A 107 10.58 -9.20 -29.43
CA ILE A 107 10.65 -10.61 -29.02
C ILE A 107 12.09 -10.95 -28.64
N ASP A 108 13.07 -10.64 -29.49
CA ASP A 108 14.49 -10.91 -29.26
C ASP A 108 15.00 -10.20 -27.99
N LEU A 109 14.64 -8.92 -27.78
CA LEU A 109 14.97 -8.18 -26.54
C LEU A 109 14.33 -8.79 -25.29
N THR A 110 13.14 -9.37 -25.44
CA THR A 110 12.42 -10.03 -24.34
C THR A 110 13.09 -11.37 -24.03
N GLU A 111 13.43 -12.16 -25.04
CA GLU A 111 14.14 -13.44 -24.90
C GLU A 111 15.56 -13.24 -24.32
N MET A 112 16.31 -12.22 -24.78
CA MET A 112 17.62 -11.87 -24.23
C MET A 112 17.58 -11.41 -22.76
N LYS A 113 16.42 -10.96 -22.26
CA LYS A 113 16.23 -10.57 -20.85
C LYS A 113 15.61 -11.66 -19.98
N THR A 114 15.22 -12.80 -20.54
CA THR A 114 14.73 -13.91 -19.74
C THR A 114 15.89 -14.68 -19.11
N MET A 115 16.17 -14.38 -17.84
CA MET A 115 17.05 -15.21 -17.03
C MET A 115 16.32 -16.49 -16.61
N LYS A 116 16.94 -17.64 -16.84
CA LYS A 116 16.47 -18.92 -16.30
C LYS A 116 16.99 -19.07 -14.88
N LEU A 117 16.14 -19.56 -13.98
CA LEU A 117 16.53 -19.88 -12.61
C LEU A 117 17.58 -21.01 -12.66
N SER A 118 18.82 -20.74 -12.26
CA SER A 118 19.88 -21.75 -12.27
C SER A 118 19.68 -22.76 -11.15
N SER A 119 20.32 -23.93 -11.27
CA SER A 119 20.32 -24.98 -10.24
C SER A 119 20.98 -24.55 -8.93
N ASP A 120 21.69 -23.42 -8.91
CA ASP A 120 22.36 -22.89 -7.73
C ASP A 120 21.38 -22.14 -6.80
N PHE A 121 20.20 -21.76 -7.32
CA PHE A 121 19.13 -21.20 -6.51
C PHE A 121 18.44 -22.33 -5.75
N LYS A 122 18.63 -22.35 -4.43
CA LYS A 122 17.84 -23.20 -3.54
C LYS A 122 16.53 -22.52 -3.20
N LEU A 123 15.44 -23.29 -3.22
CA LEU A 123 14.14 -22.83 -2.76
C LEU A 123 14.25 -22.43 -1.28
N PHE A 124 14.07 -21.13 -1.01
CA PHE A 124 13.84 -20.66 0.35
C PHE A 124 12.34 -20.72 0.60
N GLU A 125 11.89 -21.79 1.23
CA GLU A 125 10.51 -21.90 1.68
C GLU A 125 10.29 -20.90 2.80
N PHE A 126 9.59 -19.81 2.52
CA PHE A 126 8.92 -19.05 3.56
C PHE A 126 7.81 -19.93 4.11
N ILE A 127 8.16 -20.89 4.97
CA ILE A 127 7.22 -21.52 5.89
C ILE A 127 6.62 -20.35 6.64
N GLY A 128 5.39 -19.98 6.26
CA GLY A 128 4.85 -18.65 6.48
C GLY A 128 5.10 -18.25 7.91
N ILE A 129 5.98 -17.24 8.10
CA ILE A 129 6.59 -16.83 9.38
C ILE A 129 5.79 -17.44 10.52
N SER A 130 6.17 -18.64 10.96
CA SER A 130 5.65 -19.21 12.20
C SER A 130 6.22 -18.29 13.26
N ARG A 131 5.56 -17.14 13.45
CA ARG A 131 5.73 -16.35 14.66
C ARG A 131 5.35 -17.36 15.71
N GLU A 132 6.31 -17.71 16.54
CA GLU A 132 6.08 -18.53 17.72
C GLU A 132 4.73 -18.13 18.31
N PRO A 133 3.89 -19.11 18.68
CA PRO A 133 2.57 -18.83 19.20
C PRO A 133 2.73 -17.83 20.34
N SER A 134 2.05 -16.70 20.24
CA SER A 134 2.25 -15.58 21.14
C SER A 134 0.91 -14.89 21.37
N ILE A 135 0.66 -14.50 22.60
CA ILE A 135 -0.45 -13.65 22.97
C ILE A 135 0.09 -12.33 23.46
N THR A 136 -0.37 -11.26 22.83
CA THR A 136 -0.01 -9.89 23.18
C THR A 136 -1.09 -9.30 24.07
N ILE A 137 -0.73 -8.86 25.27
CA ILE A 137 -1.60 -8.18 26.23
C ILE A 137 -1.25 -6.69 26.20
N SER A 138 -2.24 -5.87 25.87
CA SER A 138 -2.12 -4.40 25.81
C SER A 138 -3.42 -3.76 26.28
N LYS A 139 -3.45 -2.43 26.42
CA LYS A 139 -4.72 -1.72 26.71
C LYS A 139 -5.84 -1.94 25.71
N TYR A 140 -5.54 -2.42 24.50
CA TYR A 140 -6.55 -2.71 23.49
C TYR A 140 -7.16 -4.11 23.58
N GLY A 141 -6.60 -4.98 24.43
CA GLY A 141 -7.04 -6.36 24.55
C GLY A 141 -5.90 -7.38 24.44
N LEU A 142 -6.31 -8.65 24.47
CA LEU A 142 -5.46 -9.81 24.26
C LEU A 142 -5.52 -10.19 22.78
N ASN A 143 -4.41 -10.04 22.06
CA ASN A 143 -4.29 -10.38 20.64
C ASN A 143 -3.57 -11.72 20.49
N PHE A 144 -4.24 -12.67 19.85
CA PHE A 144 -3.71 -14.00 19.58
C PHE A 144 -3.04 -14.00 18.20
N SER A 145 -1.79 -14.43 18.11
CA SER A 145 -1.22 -14.79 16.80
C SER A 145 -2.03 -15.93 16.18
N LEU A 146 -2.03 -16.06 14.84
CA LEU A 146 -2.70 -17.17 14.18
C LEU A 146 -2.19 -18.53 14.69
N ALA A 147 -0.88 -18.66 14.94
CA ALA A 147 -0.28 -19.87 15.51
C ALA A 147 -0.80 -20.18 16.93
N ALA A 148 -0.96 -19.17 17.80
CA ALA A 148 -1.56 -19.37 19.12
C ALA A 148 -3.04 -19.76 19.01
N ALA A 149 -3.74 -19.21 18.03
CA ALA A 149 -5.15 -19.48 17.80
C ALA A 149 -5.41 -20.87 17.19
N ASP A 150 -4.40 -21.45 16.51
CA ASP A 150 -4.43 -22.82 15.98
C ASP A 150 -4.46 -23.87 17.10
N TYR A 151 -3.93 -23.58 18.28
CA TYR A 151 -4.06 -24.45 19.45
C TYR A 151 -5.50 -24.65 19.90
N LEU A 152 -6.37 -23.66 19.62
CA LEU A 152 -7.81 -23.75 19.84
C LEU A 152 -8.57 -24.20 18.58
N LYS A 153 -7.88 -24.71 17.56
CA LYS A 153 -8.46 -25.16 16.27
C LYS A 153 -9.37 -24.10 15.61
N ARG A 154 -9.11 -22.83 15.88
CA ARG A 154 -9.89 -21.68 15.40
C ARG A 154 -11.40 -21.75 15.69
N VAL A 155 -11.79 -22.31 16.84
CA VAL A 155 -13.20 -22.36 17.25
C VAL A 155 -13.84 -20.98 17.35
N ALA A 156 -15.14 -20.90 17.06
CA ALA A 156 -15.90 -19.65 17.12
C ALA A 156 -16.11 -19.14 18.55
N TYR A 157 -16.13 -20.03 19.55
CA TYR A 157 -16.40 -19.69 20.95
C TYR A 157 -15.41 -20.39 21.89
N VAL A 158 -15.12 -19.74 23.02
CA VAL A 158 -14.26 -20.24 24.09
C VAL A 158 -14.87 -19.94 25.45
N LYS A 159 -14.44 -20.64 26.50
CA LYS A 159 -14.61 -20.24 27.90
C LYS A 159 -13.29 -19.74 28.45
N VAL A 160 -13.35 -18.73 29.31
CA VAL A 160 -12.18 -18.10 29.93
C VAL A 160 -12.21 -18.36 31.42
N TYR A 161 -11.12 -18.90 31.94
CA TYR A 161 -10.92 -19.17 33.37
C TYR A 161 -9.72 -18.38 33.86
N VAL A 162 -9.78 -17.89 35.10
CA VAL A 162 -8.71 -17.12 35.74
C VAL A 162 -8.33 -17.80 37.04
N ASN A 163 -7.03 -18.00 37.25
CA ASN A 163 -6.47 -18.41 38.52
C ASN A 163 -5.67 -17.23 39.07
N GLU A 164 -6.27 -16.50 40.01
CA GLU A 164 -5.65 -15.29 40.58
C GLU A 164 -4.41 -15.58 41.41
N LYS A 165 -4.38 -16.73 42.09
CA LYS A 165 -3.30 -17.12 42.98
C LYS A 165 -2.00 -17.37 42.21
N GLU A 166 -2.10 -18.14 41.13
CA GLU A 166 -0.95 -18.52 40.29
C GLU A 166 -0.79 -17.57 39.09
N LYS A 167 -1.64 -16.53 38.99
CA LYS A 167 -1.67 -15.54 37.89
C LYS A 167 -1.76 -16.19 36.51
N GLN A 168 -2.70 -17.11 36.33
CA GLN A 168 -2.89 -17.83 35.08
C GLN A 168 -4.24 -17.55 34.45
N ILE A 169 -4.30 -17.66 33.12
CA ILE A 169 -5.55 -17.59 32.35
C ILE A 169 -5.63 -18.83 31.47
N ALA A 170 -6.76 -19.53 31.49
CA ALA A 170 -7.02 -20.63 30.56
C ALA A 170 -8.16 -20.29 29.60
N PHE A 171 -7.98 -20.63 28.33
CA PHE A 171 -9.00 -20.56 27.29
C PHE A 171 -9.32 -21.97 26.84
N LEU A 172 -10.58 -22.41 27.00
CA LEU A 172 -11.03 -23.72 26.54
C LEU A 172 -12.02 -23.55 25.39
N SER A 173 -11.96 -24.44 24.41
CA SER A 173 -12.90 -24.49 23.30
C SER A 173 -14.33 -24.68 23.80
N ALA A 174 -15.29 -23.96 23.20
CA ALA A 174 -16.69 -24.02 23.59
C ALA A 174 -17.62 -23.91 22.39
N LYS A 175 -18.88 -24.29 22.60
CA LYS A 175 -20.00 -24.02 21.70
C LYS A 175 -20.72 -22.75 22.14
N LYS A 176 -21.51 -22.17 21.24
CA LYS A 176 -22.28 -20.95 21.51
C LYS A 176 -23.28 -21.13 22.66
N GLU A 177 -23.82 -22.33 22.78
CA GLU A 177 -24.86 -22.70 23.75
C GLU A 177 -24.28 -22.98 25.15
N ASP A 178 -22.96 -23.14 25.26
CA ASP A 178 -22.34 -23.46 26.54
C ASP A 178 -22.39 -22.24 27.47
N ASN A 179 -22.79 -22.47 28.73
CA ASN A 179 -22.81 -21.39 29.73
C ASN A 179 -21.40 -20.78 29.91
N GLY A 180 -21.33 -19.45 29.82
CA GLY A 180 -20.09 -18.68 29.94
C GLY A 180 -19.25 -18.63 28.66
N ALA A 181 -19.74 -19.17 27.54
CA ALA A 181 -19.04 -19.09 26.27
C ALA A 181 -19.02 -17.66 25.73
N VAL A 182 -17.84 -17.26 25.26
CA VAL A 182 -17.57 -15.95 24.66
C VAL A 182 -17.03 -16.13 23.25
N ARG A 183 -17.38 -15.22 22.35
CA ARG A 183 -16.96 -15.29 20.95
C ARG A 183 -15.46 -15.06 20.82
N PHE A 184 -14.77 -15.92 20.08
CA PHE A 184 -13.34 -15.90 19.83
C PHE A 184 -13.03 -15.57 18.36
N PHE A 185 -13.26 -16.52 17.44
CA PHE A 185 -13.18 -16.26 16.00
C PHE A 185 -14.49 -15.73 15.40
N ARG A 186 -14.37 -14.95 14.33
CA ARG A 186 -15.48 -14.55 13.47
C ARG A 186 -15.33 -15.28 12.14
N GLU A 187 -16.32 -16.10 11.78
CA GLU A 187 -16.35 -16.87 10.53
C GLU A 187 -16.45 -15.98 9.29
N GLU A 188 -16.99 -14.77 9.45
CA GLU A 188 -17.19 -13.81 8.36
C GLU A 188 -15.92 -12.98 8.12
N ASN A 189 -15.03 -13.50 7.27
CA ASN A 189 -14.33 -12.78 6.18
C ASN A 189 -13.28 -13.72 5.60
N SER A 190 -13.08 -13.65 4.28
CA SER A 190 -12.12 -14.42 3.47
C SER A 190 -10.63 -14.32 3.89
N THR A 191 -10.33 -13.66 5.01
CA THR A 191 -9.02 -13.50 5.60
C THR A 191 -9.09 -13.81 7.10
N TYR A 192 -8.39 -14.86 7.54
CA TYR A 192 -8.21 -15.20 8.94
C TYR A 192 -7.44 -14.07 9.64
N LYS A 193 -8.17 -13.14 10.28
CA LYS A 193 -7.57 -12.11 11.15
C LYS A 193 -7.28 -12.70 12.52
N ASN A 194 -6.21 -12.21 13.15
CA ASN A 194 -5.89 -12.53 14.55
C ASN A 194 -7.10 -12.26 15.47
N PRO A 195 -7.51 -13.22 16.32
CA PRO A 195 -8.49 -12.99 17.36
C PRO A 195 -8.01 -11.92 18.34
N ILE A 196 -8.91 -11.01 18.73
CA ILE A 196 -8.64 -9.99 19.75
C ILE A 196 -9.75 -10.03 20.79
N PHE A 197 -9.40 -10.36 22.03
CA PHE A 197 -10.33 -10.32 23.15
C PHE A 197 -10.32 -8.93 23.79
N ARG A 198 -11.46 -8.22 23.70
CA ARG A 198 -11.61 -6.85 24.19
C ARG A 198 -12.65 -6.79 25.31
N ASN A 199 -12.18 -6.72 26.55
CA ASN A 199 -13.06 -6.55 27.70
C ASN A 199 -12.32 -5.72 28.77
N ALA A 200 -12.82 -4.50 29.03
CA ALA A 200 -12.16 -3.56 29.94
C ALA A 200 -12.05 -4.11 31.37
N LYS A 201 -13.13 -4.68 31.92
CA LYS A 201 -13.13 -5.28 33.27
C LYS A 201 -12.17 -6.44 33.38
N PHE A 202 -12.03 -7.23 32.32
CA PHE A 202 -11.07 -8.33 32.29
C PHE A 202 -9.63 -7.83 32.27
N LEU A 203 -9.33 -6.78 31.49
CA LEU A 203 -8.01 -6.15 31.47
C LEU A 203 -7.67 -5.47 32.81
N GLU A 204 -8.64 -4.82 33.45
CA GLU A 204 -8.51 -4.27 34.81
C GLU A 204 -8.15 -5.40 35.79
N LYS A 205 -8.82 -6.55 35.70
CA LYS A 205 -8.55 -7.70 36.56
C LYS A 205 -7.13 -8.25 36.36
N ILE A 206 -6.66 -8.35 35.11
CA ILE A 206 -5.29 -8.75 34.80
C ILE A 206 -4.29 -7.74 35.37
N THR A 207 -4.59 -6.46 35.23
CA THR A 207 -3.75 -5.37 35.75
C THR A 207 -3.62 -5.43 37.27
N GLU A 208 -4.75 -5.63 37.97
CA GLU A 208 -4.78 -5.80 39.43
C GLU A 208 -3.96 -7.03 39.88
N MET A 209 -4.17 -8.16 39.20
CA MET A 209 -3.56 -9.45 39.55
C MET A 209 -2.03 -9.50 39.29
N CYS A 210 -1.56 -8.84 38.24
CA CYS A 210 -0.17 -8.92 37.79
C CYS A 210 0.64 -7.64 38.00
N GLY A 211 0.00 -6.52 38.33
CA GLY A 211 0.66 -5.20 38.41
C GLY A 211 1.13 -4.66 37.06
N PHE A 212 0.49 -5.07 35.96
CA PHE A 212 0.90 -4.66 34.61
C PHE A 212 0.52 -3.21 34.30
N ASP A 213 1.44 -2.43 33.73
CA ASP A 213 1.16 -1.09 33.22
C ASP A 213 0.75 -1.16 31.73
N LEU A 214 -0.51 -1.51 31.49
CA LEU A 214 -1.04 -1.67 30.13
C LEU A 214 -1.15 -0.35 29.36
N GLU A 215 -1.09 0.81 30.02
CA GLU A 215 -1.16 2.11 29.35
C GLU A 215 0.11 2.37 28.54
N ASN A 216 1.27 2.13 29.16
CA ASN A 216 2.57 2.44 28.57
C ASN A 216 3.30 1.22 28.01
N LYS A 217 2.92 0.00 28.40
CA LYS A 217 3.65 -1.22 28.07
C LYS A 217 2.79 -2.24 27.33
N THR A 218 3.46 -3.22 26.76
CA THR A 218 2.83 -4.37 26.10
C THR A 218 3.54 -5.63 26.56
N TYR A 219 2.75 -6.64 26.92
CA TYR A 219 3.24 -7.90 27.48
C TYR A 219 3.03 -9.03 26.48
N TYR A 220 4.00 -9.92 26.34
CA TYR A 220 3.96 -11.06 25.44
C TYR A 220 4.03 -12.34 26.26
N VAL A 221 3.10 -13.26 26.01
CA VAL A 221 3.03 -14.55 26.70
C VAL A 221 2.98 -15.65 25.65
N ASN A 222 3.83 -16.65 25.81
CA ASN A 222 3.76 -17.86 25.00
C ASN A 222 2.69 -18.78 25.60
N PRO A 223 1.67 -19.19 24.82
CA PRO A 223 0.64 -20.07 25.31
C PRO A 223 1.15 -21.51 25.39
N GLU A 224 0.75 -22.21 26.44
CA GLU A 224 0.98 -23.64 26.62
C GLU A 224 -0.32 -24.41 26.30
N VAL A 225 -0.23 -25.54 25.62
CA VAL A 225 -1.41 -26.35 25.28
C VAL A 225 -1.78 -27.21 26.50
N LEU A 226 -3.06 -27.23 26.87
CA LEU A 226 -3.55 -28.12 27.94
C LEU A 226 -3.53 -29.59 27.49
N GLU A 227 -3.40 -30.52 28.44
CA GLU A 227 -3.18 -31.96 28.16
C GLU A 227 -4.25 -32.61 27.26
N ASP A 228 -5.47 -32.07 27.23
CA ASP A 228 -6.58 -32.56 26.39
C ASP A 228 -6.58 -31.97 24.96
N GLY A 229 -5.68 -31.03 24.67
CA GLY A 229 -5.61 -30.31 23.40
C GLY A 229 -6.85 -29.48 23.08
N GLN A 230 -7.70 -29.21 24.08
CA GLN A 230 -8.94 -28.43 23.93
C GLN A 230 -8.81 -27.00 24.43
N GLY A 231 -7.68 -26.66 25.05
CA GLY A 231 -7.43 -25.32 25.56
C GLY A 231 -5.98 -24.90 25.55
N VAL A 232 -5.79 -23.61 25.86
CA VAL A 232 -4.49 -22.99 26.06
C VAL A 232 -4.43 -22.34 27.43
N LEU A 233 -3.27 -22.45 28.08
CA LEU A 233 -2.93 -21.83 29.35
C LEU A 233 -1.92 -20.71 29.12
N LEU A 234 -2.16 -19.57 29.77
CA LEU A 234 -1.26 -18.45 29.83
C LEU A 234 -0.76 -18.33 31.25
N ASP A 235 0.55 -18.55 31.41
CA ASP A 235 1.25 -18.21 32.64
C ASP A 235 1.73 -16.76 32.54
N LEU A 236 1.06 -15.86 33.27
CA LEU A 236 1.37 -14.44 33.19
C LEU A 236 2.63 -14.07 33.97
N GLU A 237 3.16 -14.96 34.82
CA GLU A 237 4.46 -14.74 35.46
C GLU A 237 5.61 -14.89 34.46
N LYS A 238 5.39 -15.63 33.38
CA LYS A 238 6.33 -15.78 32.26
C LYS A 238 6.19 -14.68 31.20
N ALA A 239 5.41 -13.63 31.46
CA ALA A 239 5.18 -12.56 30.51
C ALA A 239 6.45 -11.73 30.25
N GLU A 240 6.81 -11.57 28.98
CA GLU A 240 7.87 -10.67 28.57
C GLU A 240 7.32 -9.26 28.35
N GLU A 241 7.88 -8.29 29.08
CA GLU A 241 7.55 -6.88 28.92
C GLU A 241 8.31 -6.25 27.75
N LYS A 242 7.61 -5.45 26.94
CA LYS A 242 8.24 -4.54 25.96
C LYS A 242 7.62 -3.16 26.04
N GLU A 243 8.45 -2.13 25.85
CA GLU A 243 7.97 -0.77 25.68
C GLU A 243 7.03 -0.69 24.49
N ARG A 244 5.95 0.05 24.66
CA ARG A 244 4.97 0.21 23.61
C ARG A 244 5.56 1.14 22.54
N ARG A 245 5.82 0.59 21.35
CA ARG A 245 6.17 1.40 20.17
C ARG A 245 5.02 2.34 19.86
N ILE A 246 5.15 3.61 20.26
CA ILE A 246 4.32 4.69 19.76
C ILE A 246 4.76 4.87 18.31
N PHE A 247 4.09 4.21 17.37
CA PHE A 247 4.18 4.64 15.98
C PHE A 247 3.54 6.03 15.95
N GLY A 248 4.40 7.05 15.90
CA GLY A 248 3.97 8.42 15.74
C GLY A 248 3.01 8.48 14.55
N ARG A 249 1.78 8.93 14.80
CA ARG A 249 1.11 9.70 13.77
C ARG A 249 1.99 10.92 13.60
N GLY A 250 2.81 10.93 12.55
CA GLY A 250 3.54 12.13 12.15
C GLY A 250 2.53 13.27 12.05
N GLU A 251 2.85 14.35 12.74
CA GLU A 251 2.35 15.68 12.40
C GLU A 251 2.69 16.00 10.93
#